data_AF-A0A2R4A9B2-F1
#
_entry.id   AF-A0A2R4A9B2-F1
#
_cell.length_a   1.000
_cell.length_b   1.000
_cell.length_c   1.000
_cell.angle_alpha   90.00
_cell.angle_beta   90.00
_cell.angle_gamma   90.00
#
_symmetry.space_group_name_H-M   'P 1'
#
loop_
_entity.id
_entity.type
_entity.pdbx_description
1 polymer ?
#
loop_
_entity_poly.entity_id
_entity_poly.type
_entity_poly.pdbx_seq_one_letter_code
_entity_poly.pdbx_strand_id
1 'polypeptide(L)'
;MSEHLWRVEIELKRDMVDYWNDCFSDLHILQPDWKTIQRTADRAIVFMLLSDEEEWGKLHRNSRTKYKNLIKEISPVDLTDLMKSTLKANEKQLQKQIDFWQHEFKFWK
;
A
#
# COMPACT_ATOMS: atom_id res chain seq x y z
N MET A 1 -12.50 -7.96 -23.20
CA MET A 1 -11.61 -8.43 -22.12
C MET A 1 -10.40 -7.52 -22.09
N SER A 2 -9.90 -7.13 -20.92
CA SER A 2 -8.71 -6.27 -20.81
C SER A 2 -7.46 -7.08 -21.16
N GLU A 3 -6.53 -6.45 -21.86
CA GLU A 3 -5.21 -7.03 -22.19
C GLU A 3 -4.34 -7.20 -20.94
N HIS A 4 -4.56 -6.38 -19.91
CA HIS A 4 -3.85 -6.44 -18.64
C HIS A 4 -4.82 -6.43 -17.47
N LEU A 5 -4.64 -7.36 -16.52
CA LEU A 5 -5.39 -7.46 -15.29
C LEU A 5 -4.43 -7.82 -14.15
N TRP A 6 -4.26 -6.91 -13.20
CA TRP A 6 -3.41 -7.08 -12.03
C TRP A 6 -4.29 -7.04 -10.77
N ARG A 7 -3.99 -7.92 -9.82
CA ARG A 7 -4.69 -7.98 -8.52
C ARG A 7 -3.74 -7.58 -7.41
N VAL A 8 -4.20 -6.68 -6.55
CA VAL A 8 -3.53 -6.35 -5.29
C VAL A 8 -4.31 -7.05 -4.18
N GLU A 9 -3.66 -7.99 -3.50
CA GLU A 9 -4.22 -8.70 -2.35
C GLU A 9 -3.55 -8.22 -1.07
N ILE A 10 -4.35 -7.94 -0.04
CA ILE A 10 -3.87 -7.51 1.27
C ILE A 10 -4.37 -8.53 2.29
N GLU A 11 -3.42 -9.21 2.92
CA GLU A 11 -3.70 -10.19 3.96
C GLU A 11 -3.65 -9.52 5.34
N LEU A 12 -4.81 -9.32 5.96
CA LEU A 12 -4.93 -8.81 7.32
C LEU A 12 -5.01 -9.98 8.31
N LYS A 13 -4.22 -9.92 9.39
CA LYS A 13 -4.15 -10.98 10.42
C LYS A 13 -4.23 -10.39 11.82
N ARG A 14 -4.67 -11.23 12.78
CA ARG A 14 -4.78 -10.86 14.20
C ARG A 14 -5.61 -9.58 14.33
N ASP A 15 -5.19 -8.65 15.19
CA ASP A 15 -5.92 -7.42 15.48
C ASP A 15 -6.05 -6.47 14.26
N MET A 16 -5.23 -6.64 13.21
CA MET A 16 -5.35 -5.84 11.98
C MET A 16 -6.65 -6.09 11.23
N VAL A 17 -7.34 -7.22 11.48
CA VAL A 17 -8.63 -7.51 10.83
C VAL A 17 -9.71 -6.52 11.24
N ASP A 18 -9.64 -5.96 12.46
CA ASP A 18 -10.64 -5.00 12.95
C ASP A 18 -10.46 -3.61 12.32
N TYR A 19 -9.28 -3.34 11.74
CA TYR A 19 -8.94 -2.10 11.04
C TYR A 19 -9.01 -2.22 9.52
N TRP A 20 -9.73 -3.22 9.00
CA TRP A 20 -9.83 -3.47 7.56
C TRP A 20 -10.37 -2.28 6.77
N ASN A 21 -11.23 -1.46 7.39
CA ASN A 21 -11.86 -0.30 6.75
C ASN A 21 -10.92 0.92 6.61
N ASP A 22 -9.79 0.94 7.30
CA ASP A 22 -8.74 1.97 7.18
C ASP A 22 -7.34 1.38 6.94
N CYS A 23 -7.27 0.17 6.36
CA CYS A 23 -6.00 -0.56 6.16
C CYS A 23 -5.04 0.11 5.17
N PHE A 24 -5.50 1.12 4.41
CA PHE A 24 -4.68 1.88 3.46
C PHE A 24 -4.08 3.16 4.06
N SER A 25 -4.32 3.47 5.33
CA SER A 25 -3.81 4.69 5.97
C SER A 25 -2.28 4.79 5.87
N ASP A 26 -1.58 3.70 6.14
CA ASP A 26 -0.11 3.61 6.13
C ASP A 26 0.50 2.98 4.86
N LEU A 27 -0.33 2.45 3.96
CA LEU A 27 0.12 1.78 2.73
C LEU A 27 0.08 2.75 1.54
N HIS A 28 1.18 2.80 0.77
CA HIS A 28 1.22 3.50 -0.50
C HIS A 28 1.56 2.54 -1.64
N ILE A 29 0.77 2.57 -2.72
CA ILE A 29 1.03 1.79 -3.93
C ILE A 29 1.36 2.77 -5.05
N LEU A 30 2.67 2.87 -5.32
CA LEU A 30 3.27 3.91 -6.13
C LEU A 30 3.93 3.34 -7.39
N GLN A 31 3.96 4.12 -8.45
CA GLN A 31 4.79 3.87 -9.63
C GLN A 31 5.85 4.97 -9.74
N PRO A 32 7.05 4.81 -9.15
CA PRO A 32 8.07 5.84 -9.15
C PRO A 32 8.75 6.01 -10.50
N ASP A 33 8.89 7.26 -10.96
CA ASP A 33 9.70 7.60 -12.13
C ASP A 33 11.07 8.13 -11.71
N TRP A 34 11.97 7.20 -11.36
CA TRP A 34 13.33 7.50 -10.90
C TRP A 34 14.18 8.27 -11.94
N LYS A 35 13.79 8.27 -13.23
CA LYS A 35 14.54 8.99 -14.27
C LYS A 35 14.39 10.51 -14.15
N THR A 36 13.33 10.98 -13.51
CA THR A 36 13.08 12.41 -13.25
C THR A 36 14.04 13.02 -12.22
N ILE A 37 14.74 12.19 -11.44
CA ILE A 37 15.70 12.65 -10.42
C ILE A 37 16.90 13.31 -11.10
N GLN A 38 17.09 14.60 -10.83
CA GLN A 38 18.19 15.40 -11.40
C GLN A 38 19.57 14.96 -10.86
N ARG A 39 19.67 14.73 -9.55
CA ARG A 39 20.94 14.36 -8.90
C ARG A 39 21.28 12.89 -9.16
N THR A 40 22.36 12.64 -9.88
CA THR A 40 22.79 11.28 -10.27
C THR A 40 23.00 10.35 -9.09
N ALA A 41 23.55 10.85 -7.97
CA ALA A 41 23.75 10.04 -6.77
C ALA A 41 22.42 9.58 -6.14
N ASP A 42 21.44 10.49 -6.03
CA ASP A 42 20.12 10.14 -5.49
C ASP A 42 19.39 9.18 -6.43
N ARG A 43 19.54 9.38 -7.75
CA ARG A 43 18.98 8.48 -8.77
C ARG A 43 19.55 7.06 -8.66
N ALA A 44 20.86 6.91 -8.50
CA ALA A 44 21.50 5.60 -8.35
C ALA A 44 21.02 4.88 -7.09
N ILE A 45 20.88 5.62 -5.98
CA ILE A 45 20.39 5.05 -4.71
C ILE A 45 18.92 4.64 -4.83
N VAL A 46 18.06 5.48 -5.41
CA VAL A 46 16.65 5.11 -5.62
C VAL A 46 16.55 3.89 -6.54
N PHE A 47 17.31 3.83 -7.63
CA PHE A 47 17.33 2.65 -8.50
C PHE A 47 17.74 1.38 -7.75
N MET A 48 18.78 1.45 -6.93
CA MET A 48 19.23 0.35 -6.08
C MET A 48 18.13 -0.11 -5.11
N LEU A 49 17.48 0.83 -4.41
CA LEU A 49 16.40 0.54 -3.46
C LEU A 49 15.12 -0.01 -4.11
N LEU A 50 14.84 0.35 -5.36
CA LEU A 50 13.72 -0.19 -6.13
C LEU A 50 14.01 -1.59 -6.69
N SER A 51 15.29 -1.95 -6.81
CA SER A 51 15.73 -3.22 -7.39
C SER A 51 15.92 -4.31 -6.32
N ASP A 52 16.35 -3.92 -5.11
CA ASP A 52 16.63 -4.83 -4.01
C ASP A 52 16.13 -4.26 -2.67
N GLU A 53 15.23 -4.99 -2.02
CA GLU A 53 14.62 -4.60 -0.74
C GLU A 53 15.64 -4.68 0.41
N GLU A 54 16.64 -5.56 0.35
CA GLU A 54 17.63 -5.73 1.43
C GLU A 54 18.48 -4.46 1.63
N GLU A 55 18.61 -3.65 0.59
CA GLU A 55 19.36 -2.39 0.60
C GLU A 55 18.74 -1.35 1.54
N TRP A 56 17.43 -1.42 1.81
CA TRP A 56 16.79 -0.56 2.81
C TRP A 56 17.34 -0.80 4.22
N GLY A 57 17.72 -2.04 4.55
CA GLY A 57 18.26 -2.41 5.86
C GLY A 57 19.64 -1.79 6.13
N LYS A 58 20.40 -1.47 5.09
CA LYS A 58 21.77 -0.92 5.16
C LYS A 58 21.77 0.60 5.36
N LEU A 59 20.64 1.27 5.19
CA LEU A 59 20.52 2.72 5.30
C LEU A 59 20.26 3.20 6.74
N HIS A 60 20.94 4.29 7.12
CA HIS A 60 20.61 5.04 8.33
C HIS A 60 19.15 5.53 8.33
N ARG A 61 18.51 5.63 9.50
CA ARG A 61 17.09 5.98 9.66
C ARG A 61 16.71 7.26 8.88
N ASN A 62 17.51 8.31 9.00
CA ASN A 62 17.23 9.59 8.32
C ASN A 62 17.32 9.47 6.79
N SER A 63 18.25 8.65 6.29
CA SER A 63 18.39 8.37 4.86
C SER A 63 17.18 7.58 4.35
N ARG A 64 16.70 6.59 5.11
CA ARG A 64 15.46 5.87 4.78
C ARG A 64 14.28 6.82 4.65
N THR A 65 14.08 7.72 5.61
CA THR A 65 13.01 8.73 5.54
C THR A 65 13.16 9.63 4.31
N LYS A 66 14.39 10.12 4.03
CA LYS A 66 14.68 10.94 2.84
C LYS A 66 14.25 10.22 1.55
N TYR A 67 14.70 8.99 1.34
CA TYR A 67 14.42 8.27 0.10
C TYR A 67 12.96 7.80 0.00
N LYS A 68 12.30 7.47 1.11
CA LYS A 68 10.84 7.23 1.12
C LYS A 68 10.07 8.45 0.63
N ASN A 69 10.42 9.65 1.11
CA ASN A 69 9.76 10.88 0.67
C ASN A 69 10.06 11.18 -0.79
N LEU A 70 11.32 11.03 -1.22
CA LEU A 70 11.70 11.23 -2.62
C LEU A 70 10.93 10.29 -3.56
N ILE A 71 10.79 9.01 -3.21
CA ILE A 71 10.00 8.04 -3.99
C ILE A 71 8.54 8.48 -4.10
N LYS A 72 7.94 8.99 -3.01
CA LYS A 72 6.57 9.54 -3.05
C LYS A 72 6.46 10.73 -4.01
N GLU A 73 7.42 11.66 -3.96
CA GLU A 73 7.41 12.87 -4.79
C GLU A 73 7.58 12.59 -6.30
N ILE A 74 8.41 11.61 -6.66
CA ILE A 74 8.68 11.24 -8.07
C ILE A 74 7.66 10.24 -8.64
N SER A 75 6.61 9.90 -7.91
CA SER A 75 5.61 8.92 -8.33
C SER A 75 4.43 9.62 -9.03
N PRO A 76 4.35 9.59 -10.38
CA PRO A 76 3.22 10.16 -11.10
C PRO A 76 1.88 9.45 -10.83
N VAL A 77 1.93 8.20 -10.39
CA VAL A 77 0.73 7.40 -10.08
C VAL A 77 0.80 6.96 -8.63
N ASP A 78 -0.22 7.35 -7.86
CA ASP A 78 -0.53 6.79 -6.54
C ASP A 78 -1.93 6.16 -6.58
N LEU A 79 -2.00 4.83 -6.52
CA LEU A 79 -3.26 4.08 -6.53
C LEU A 79 -3.98 4.14 -5.18
N THR A 80 -3.31 4.62 -4.13
CA THR A 80 -3.81 4.59 -2.75
C THR A 80 -5.12 5.35 -2.61
N ASP A 81 -5.26 6.51 -3.23
CA ASP A 81 -6.48 7.32 -3.15
C ASP A 81 -7.66 6.66 -3.87
N LEU A 82 -7.39 6.00 -5.00
CA LEU A 82 -8.39 5.20 -5.71
C LEU A 82 -8.84 4.00 -4.86
N MET A 83 -7.91 3.33 -4.20
CA MET A 83 -8.23 2.19 -3.33
C MET A 83 -9.00 2.64 -2.09
N LYS A 84 -8.60 3.74 -1.44
CA LYS A 84 -9.31 4.34 -0.30
C LYS A 84 -10.73 4.75 -0.66
N SER A 85 -10.92 5.43 -1.79
CA SER A 85 -12.26 5.84 -2.24
C SER A 85 -13.14 4.65 -2.60
N THR A 86 -12.59 3.64 -3.27
CA THR A 86 -13.31 2.41 -3.61
C THR A 86 -13.68 1.61 -2.35
N LEU A 87 -12.79 1.52 -1.36
CA LEU A 87 -13.06 0.89 -0.08
C LEU A 87 -14.21 1.59 0.64
N LYS A 88 -14.15 2.92 0.78
CA LYS A 88 -15.21 3.72 1.41
C LYS A 88 -16.57 3.58 0.71
N ALA A 89 -16.57 3.53 -0.63
CA ALA A 89 -17.80 3.34 -1.40
C ALA A 89 -18.46 1.98 -1.12
N ASN A 90 -17.66 0.93 -0.88
CA ASN A 90 -18.11 -0.44 -0.64
C ASN A 90 -18.17 -0.83 0.84
N GLU A 91 -17.72 0.04 1.76
CA GLU A 91 -17.53 -0.25 3.18
C GLU A 91 -18.80 -0.83 3.82
N LYS A 92 -19.96 -0.21 3.58
CA LYS A 92 -21.24 -0.69 4.12
C LYS A 92 -21.63 -2.08 3.62
N GLN A 93 -21.30 -2.41 2.37
CA GLN A 93 -21.61 -3.71 1.80
C GLN A 93 -20.68 -4.79 2.37
N LEU A 94 -19.39 -4.49 2.46
CA LEU A 94 -18.39 -5.39 3.03
C LEU A 94 -18.65 -5.63 4.53
N GLN A 95 -19.01 -4.59 5.28
CA GLN A 95 -19.37 -4.73 6.70
C GLN A 95 -20.60 -5.64 6.86
N LYS A 96 -21.64 -5.49 6.03
CA LYS A 96 -22.79 -6.41 6.04
C LYS A 96 -22.39 -7.86 5.77
N GLN A 97 -21.43 -8.10 4.88
CA GLN A 97 -20.93 -9.45 4.61
C GLN A 97 -20.20 -10.03 5.81
N ILE A 98 -19.43 -9.22 6.55
CA ILE A 98 -18.78 -9.63 7.80
C ILE A 98 -19.84 -9.91 8.88
N ASP A 99 -20.78 -8.99 9.07
CA ASP A 99 -21.85 -9.07 10.07
C ASP A 99 -22.74 -10.31 9.88
N PHE A 100 -22.95 -10.73 8.63
CA PHE A 100 -23.68 -11.94 8.27
C PHE A 100 -23.06 -13.18 8.94
N TRP A 101 -21.75 -13.38 8.78
CA TRP A 101 -21.06 -14.51 9.38
C TRP A 101 -21.07 -14.41 10.91
N GLN A 102 -20.88 -13.21 11.47
CA GLN A 102 -20.90 -13.01 12.92
C GLN A 102 -22.28 -13.27 13.56
N HIS A 103 -23.39 -13.08 12.82
CA HIS A 103 -24.73 -13.38 13.30
C HIS A 103 -25.00 -14.88 13.44
N GLU A 104 -24.51 -15.71 12.51
CA GLU A 104 -24.70 -17.17 12.58
C GLU A 104 -23.94 -17.80 13.77
N PHE A 105 -22.80 -17.23 14.17
CA PHE A 105 -22.01 -17.75 15.31
C PHE A 105 -22.54 -17.32 16.69
N LYS A 106 -23.51 -16.41 16.78
CA LYS A 106 -24.16 -16.07 18.07
C LYS A 106 -25.00 -17.22 18.63
N PHE A 107 -25.30 -18.25 17.85
CA PHE A 107 -25.99 -19.47 18.30
C PHE A 107 -25.07 -20.46 19.05
N TRP A 108 -23.75 -20.25 19.04
CA TRP A 108 -22.77 -21.14 19.69
C TRP A 108 -22.19 -20.53 20.98
N LYS A 109 -23.02 -19.82 21.75
CA LYS A 109 -22.72 -19.38 23.11
C LYS A 109 -23.63 -20.04 24.12
#